data_AF-A0A0R0KBD7-F1
#
_entry.id   AF-A0A0R0KBD7-F1
#
_cell.length_a   1.000
_cell.length_b   1.000
_cell.length_c   1.000
_cell.angle_alpha   90.00
_cell.angle_beta   90.00
_cell.angle_gamma   90.00
#
_symmetry.space_group_name_H-M   'P 1'
#
loop_
_entity.id
_entity.type
_entity.pdbx_description
1 polymer ?
#
loop_
_entity_poly.entity_id
_entity_poly.type
_entity_poly.pdbx_seq_one_letter_code
_entity_poly.pdbx_strand_id
1 'polypeptide(L)'
;MNIRYWLVMNVCKFCHHGRDHAGGNEKIKQLVPGIKVYGSLIDNVIGCTDKVENGDKESLGADIYILCLHTPCHTKGHISYYVTGKEEEQPAVFTGDTLFIADCGKFFKGTAEQMYQSLCVTLGSLPKPTRVYCGHGYAVRNL
;
A
#
# COMPACT_ATOMS: atom_id res chain seq x y z
N MET A 1 8.72 14.96 -16.21
CA MET A 1 8.86 14.58 -14.78
C MET A 1 9.85 13.44 -14.69
N ASN A 2 10.97 13.61 -13.99
CA ASN A 2 11.87 12.50 -13.68
C ASN A 2 11.27 11.72 -12.50
N ILE A 3 10.50 10.67 -12.79
CA ILE A 3 9.95 9.77 -11.78
C ILE A 3 11.14 8.97 -11.22
N ARG A 4 11.56 9.26 -9.99
CA ARG A 4 12.66 8.54 -9.30
C ARG A 4 12.16 7.48 -8.31
N TYR A 5 10.85 7.44 -8.07
CA TYR A 5 10.25 6.67 -7.00
C TYR A 5 8.98 5.99 -7.51
N TRP A 6 8.80 4.73 -7.12
CA TRP A 6 7.61 3.95 -7.41
C TRP A 6 7.17 3.22 -6.14
N LEU A 7 5.99 3.60 -5.63
CA LEU A 7 5.38 2.87 -4.52
C LEU A 7 4.53 1.73 -5.05
N VAL A 8 4.75 0.55 -4.49
CA VAL A 8 3.98 -0.64 -4.82
C VAL A 8 3.20 -1.08 -3.60
N MET A 9 1.90 -1.20 -3.78
CA MET A 9 0.98 -1.78 -2.81
C MET A 9 1.18 -3.30 -2.79
N ASN A 10 1.34 -3.90 -1.60
CA ASN A 10 1.65 -5.32 -1.48
C ASN A 10 0.52 -6.22 -1.98
N VAL A 11 0.92 -7.39 -2.50
CA VAL A 11 0.14 -8.17 -3.48
C VAL A 11 -0.14 -9.58 -2.99
N CYS A 12 -1.38 -10.07 -3.13
CA CYS A 12 -1.71 -11.45 -2.81
C CYS A 12 -1.15 -12.44 -3.84
N LYS A 13 -0.08 -13.14 -3.46
CA LYS A 13 0.60 -14.19 -4.25
C LYS A 13 -0.26 -15.38 -4.68
N PHE A 14 -1.43 -15.59 -4.07
CA PHE A 14 -2.26 -16.79 -4.31
C PHE A 14 -3.46 -16.55 -5.23
N CYS A 15 -3.69 -15.31 -5.65
CA CYS A 15 -4.67 -15.02 -6.69
C CYS A 15 -3.93 -14.98 -8.04
N HIS A 16 -4.54 -15.49 -9.11
CA HIS A 16 -4.07 -15.25 -10.49
C HIS A 16 -3.87 -13.74 -10.78
N HIS A 17 -4.53 -12.90 -9.98
CA HIS A 17 -4.43 -11.45 -9.99
C HIS A 17 -3.18 -10.92 -9.29
N GLY A 18 -2.39 -11.66 -8.52
CA GLY A 18 -1.21 -11.15 -7.80
C GLY A 18 -0.04 -10.58 -8.64
N ARG A 19 -0.29 -10.32 -9.93
CA ARG A 19 0.52 -9.54 -10.86
C ARG A 19 -0.07 -8.15 -11.17
N ASP A 20 -1.31 -7.88 -10.77
CA ASP A 20 -2.00 -6.62 -11.05
C ASP A 20 -1.35 -5.44 -10.32
N HIS A 21 -0.85 -5.67 -9.10
CA HIS A 21 -0.18 -4.64 -8.29
C HIS A 21 1.35 -4.62 -8.46
N ALA A 22 2.02 -5.77 -8.62
CA ALA A 22 3.50 -5.86 -8.68
C ALA A 22 4.08 -6.41 -10.00
N GLY A 23 3.24 -6.82 -10.95
CA GLY A 23 3.70 -7.45 -12.20
C GLY A 23 4.49 -6.51 -13.12
N GLY A 24 4.33 -5.19 -12.94
CA GLY A 24 5.04 -4.16 -13.70
C GLY A 24 6.44 -3.81 -13.16
N ASN A 25 6.82 -4.31 -11.97
CA ASN A 25 7.98 -3.80 -11.24
C ASN A 25 9.33 -4.03 -11.96
N GLU A 26 9.55 -5.22 -12.51
CA GLU A 26 10.79 -5.48 -13.25
C GLU A 26 10.85 -4.67 -14.56
N LYS A 27 9.69 -4.46 -15.20
CA LYS A 27 9.63 -3.65 -16.42
C LYS A 27 9.94 -2.19 -16.13
N ILE A 28 9.40 -1.62 -15.05
CA ILE A 28 9.68 -0.22 -14.72
C ILE A 28 11.12 -0.02 -14.27
N LYS A 29 11.74 -0.98 -13.58
CA LYS A 29 13.18 -0.96 -13.27
C LYS A 29 14.07 -0.90 -14.50
N GLN A 30 13.70 -1.62 -15.57
CA GLN A 30 14.41 -1.56 -16.84
C GLN A 30 14.23 -0.20 -17.54
N LEU A 31 13.04 0.40 -17.44
CA LEU A 31 12.73 1.67 -18.08
C LEU A 31 13.28 2.89 -17.32
N VAL A 32 13.41 2.78 -16.00
CA VAL A 32 13.87 3.85 -15.11
C VAL A 32 15.01 3.32 -14.23
N PRO A 33 16.27 3.38 -14.73
CA PRO A 33 17.41 2.95 -13.95
C PRO A 33 17.52 3.71 -12.62
N GLY A 34 17.74 2.96 -11.53
CA GLY A 34 17.87 3.53 -10.18
C GLY A 34 16.53 3.85 -9.49
N ILE A 35 15.38 3.47 -10.08
CA ILE A 35 14.10 3.58 -9.40
C ILE A 35 14.06 2.68 -8.16
N LYS A 36 13.55 3.23 -7.05
CA LYS A 36 13.26 2.45 -5.85
C LYS A 36 11.87 1.83 -5.93
N VAL A 37 11.78 0.56 -5.58
CA VAL A 37 10.55 -0.22 -5.49
C VAL A 37 10.42 -0.71 -4.05
N TYR A 38 9.47 -0.11 -3.33
CA TYR A 38 9.20 -0.45 -1.94
C TYR A 38 8.21 -1.60 -1.83
N GLY A 39 8.42 -2.49 -0.87
CA GLY A 39 7.51 -3.62 -0.60
C GLY A 39 7.76 -4.21 0.79
N SER A 40 6.84 -5.04 1.27
CA SER A 40 6.96 -5.66 2.60
C SER A 40 8.25 -6.48 2.75
N LEU A 41 8.81 -6.52 3.96
CA LEU A 41 9.80 -7.52 4.32
C LEU A 41 9.24 -8.95 4.30
N ILE A 42 7.95 -9.09 4.62
CA ILE A 42 7.26 -10.37 4.82
C ILE A 42 6.80 -10.95 3.48
N ASP A 43 6.18 -10.12 2.64
CA ASP A 43 5.74 -10.54 1.31
C ASP A 43 6.91 -10.35 0.34
N ASN A 44 7.41 -11.44 -0.23
CA ASN A 44 8.49 -11.38 -1.22
C ASN A 44 7.97 -10.77 -2.56
N VAL A 45 7.85 -9.45 -2.60
CA VAL A 45 7.35 -8.63 -3.73
C VAL A 45 8.30 -8.70 -4.91
N ILE A 46 7.75 -8.95 -6.09
CA ILE A 46 8.49 -9.03 -7.35
C ILE A 46 9.13 -7.66 -7.64
N GLY A 47 10.41 -7.63 -7.99
CA GLY A 47 11.13 -6.39 -8.31
C GLY A 47 11.35 -5.43 -7.14
N CYS A 48 11.04 -5.82 -5.90
CA CYS A 48 11.33 -5.00 -4.72
C CYS A 48 12.84 -4.77 -4.56
N THR A 49 13.23 -3.52 -4.33
CA THR A 49 14.61 -3.10 -4.08
C THR A 49 14.81 -2.70 -2.63
N ASP A 50 13.78 -2.13 -2.00
CA ASP A 50 13.83 -1.57 -0.65
C ASP A 50 12.68 -2.19 0.15
N LYS A 51 13.02 -3.01 1.15
CA LYS A 51 12.03 -3.67 2.00
C LYS A 51 11.65 -2.76 3.15
N VAL A 52 10.36 -2.73 3.48
CA VAL A 52 9.81 -1.93 4.58
C VAL A 52 9.00 -2.77 5.56
N GLU A 53 8.95 -2.27 6.79
CA GLU A 53 8.19 -2.80 7.92
C GLU A 53 7.22 -1.74 8.48
N ASN A 54 6.48 -2.11 9.52
CA ASN A 54 5.58 -1.19 10.19
C ASN A 54 6.36 -0.04 10.86
N GLY A 55 5.92 1.20 10.61
CA GLY A 55 6.51 2.39 11.22
C GLY A 55 7.70 2.97 10.46
N ASP A 56 8.18 2.29 9.42
CA ASP A 56 9.24 2.82 8.55
C ASP A 56 8.79 4.12 7.88
N LYS A 57 9.74 5.04 7.74
CA LYS A 57 9.52 6.37 7.19
C LYS A 57 10.40 6.59 5.98
N GLU A 58 9.76 7.02 4.90
CA GLU A 58 10.43 7.36 3.64
C GLU A 58 10.08 8.78 3.23
N SER A 59 10.91 9.37 2.38
CA SER A 59 10.64 10.70 1.81
C SER A 59 10.81 10.68 0.30
N LEU A 60 9.89 11.36 -0.41
CA LEU A 60 9.98 11.56 -1.85
C LEU A 60 10.27 13.03 -2.13
N GLY A 61 11.55 13.36 -2.30
CA GLY A 61 11.98 14.76 -2.35
C GLY A 61 11.89 15.43 -0.98
N ALA A 62 11.73 16.75 -0.96
CA ALA A 62 11.79 17.54 0.28
C ALA A 62 10.48 17.56 1.08
N ASP A 63 9.35 17.41 0.38
CA ASP A 63 8.04 17.82 0.89
C ASP A 63 7.04 16.67 1.06
N ILE A 64 7.38 15.45 0.61
CA ILE A 64 6.50 14.28 0.68
C ILE A 64 7.09 13.28 1.65
N TYR A 65 6.33 12.93 2.69
CA TYR A 65 6.69 11.96 3.70
C TYR A 65 5.74 10.78 3.67
N ILE A 66 6.27 9.58 3.86
CA ILE A 66 5.54 8.34 3.79
C ILE A 66 5.79 7.55 5.07
N LEU A 67 4.71 7.16 5.74
CA LEU A 67 4.71 6.23 6.87
C LEU A 67 4.15 4.88 6.40
N CYS A 68 4.94 3.83 6.58
CA CYS A 68 4.55 2.46 6.25
C CYS A 68 3.69 1.88 7.39
N LEU A 69 2.47 1.45 7.06
CA LEU A 69 1.51 0.89 8.02
C LEU A 69 1.26 -0.58 7.71
N HIS A 70 1.67 -1.47 8.61
CA HIS A 70 1.39 -2.89 8.44
C HIS A 70 -0.09 -3.18 8.69
N THR A 71 -0.73 -3.76 7.68
CA THR A 71 -2.18 -3.98 7.60
C THR A 71 -2.48 -5.42 7.19
N PRO A 72 -2.02 -6.43 7.97
CA PRO A 72 -2.13 -7.82 7.59
C PRO A 72 -3.59 -8.27 7.55
N CYS A 73 -3.96 -8.97 6.47
CA CYS A 73 -5.11 -9.88 6.42
C CYS A 73 -5.24 -10.44 4.99
N HIS A 74 -5.40 -9.52 4.03
CA HIS A 74 -5.46 -9.87 2.61
C HIS A 74 -4.19 -10.63 2.18
N THR A 75 -3.04 -10.11 2.60
CA THR A 75 -1.77 -10.85 2.66
C THR A 75 -1.18 -10.76 4.06
N LYS A 76 -0.15 -11.57 4.35
CA LYS A 76 0.55 -11.51 5.64
C LYS A 76 1.37 -10.24 5.79
N GLY A 77 1.98 -9.78 4.69
CA GLY A 77 2.87 -8.63 4.68
C GLY A 77 2.22 -7.33 4.20
N HIS A 78 0.90 -7.25 4.04
CA HIS A 78 0.28 -6.08 3.40
C HIS A 78 0.69 -4.77 4.10
N ILE A 79 1.16 -3.79 3.34
CA ILE A 79 1.55 -2.45 3.82
C ILE A 79 0.62 -1.44 3.15
N SER A 80 0.01 -0.59 3.96
CA SER A 80 -0.64 0.64 3.51
C SER A 80 0.34 1.80 3.66
N TYR A 81 0.32 2.76 2.74
CA TYR A 81 1.25 3.89 2.75
C TYR A 81 0.50 5.16 3.08
N TYR A 82 0.72 5.69 4.27
CA TYR A 82 0.19 6.98 4.69
C TYR A 82 1.14 8.08 4.25
N VAL A 83 0.64 9.01 3.45
CA VAL A 83 1.41 10.05 2.78
C VAL A 83 0.96 11.41 3.29
N THR A 84 1.93 12.20 3.73
CA THR A 84 1.72 13.57 4.20
C THR A 84 2.60 14.52 3.39
N GLY A 85 2.09 15.73 3.14
CA GLY A 85 2.80 16.80 2.46
C GLY A 85 3.15 17.96 3.39
N LYS A 86 3.14 19.18 2.83
CA LYS A 86 3.18 20.44 3.59
C LYS A 86 1.93 20.58 4.47
N GLU A 87 1.99 21.44 5.49
CA GLU A 87 0.93 21.60 6.50
C GLU A 87 -0.48 21.85 5.92
N GLU A 88 -0.60 22.49 4.75
CA GLU A 88 -1.88 22.79 4.11
C GLU A 88 -2.43 21.63 3.23
N GLU A 89 -1.62 20.61 2.96
CA GLU A 89 -2.01 19.49 2.10
C GLU A 89 -2.77 18.43 2.89
N GLN A 90 -3.89 17.97 2.34
CA GLN A 90 -4.62 16.86 2.94
C GLN A 90 -3.81 15.57 2.82
N PRO A 91 -3.71 14.79 3.92
CA PRO A 91 -3.01 13.53 3.86
C PRO A 91 -3.75 12.52 2.97
N ALA A 92 -3.02 11.53 2.48
CA ALA A 92 -3.55 10.42 1.71
C ALA A 92 -3.11 9.10 2.32
N VAL A 93 -3.90 8.05 2.13
CA VAL A 93 -3.49 6.67 2.41
C VAL A 93 -3.76 5.79 1.22
N PHE A 94 -2.71 5.12 0.75
CA PHE A 94 -2.81 4.05 -0.24
C PHE A 94 -3.05 2.75 0.52
N THR A 95 -4.22 2.13 0.33
CA THR A 95 -4.71 0.99 1.15
C THR A 95 -4.73 -0.35 0.42
N GLY A 96 -4.47 -0.33 -0.89
CA GLY A 96 -4.35 -1.54 -1.70
C GLY A 96 -5.61 -2.36 -1.57
N ASP A 97 -5.42 -3.61 -1.18
CA ASP A 97 -6.51 -4.56 -1.03
C ASP A 97 -6.93 -4.76 0.43
N THR A 98 -6.50 -3.90 1.37
CA THR A 98 -7.00 -3.95 2.75
C THR A 98 -8.35 -3.25 2.87
N LEU A 99 -8.41 -1.97 2.49
CA LEU A 99 -9.62 -1.14 2.55
C LEU A 99 -10.02 -0.69 1.14
N PHE A 100 -11.28 -0.94 0.77
CA PHE A 100 -11.93 -0.39 -0.42
C PHE A 100 -13.00 0.63 -0.01
N ILE A 101 -13.54 1.36 -1.00
CA ILE A 101 -14.74 2.15 -0.77
C ILE A 101 -15.89 1.19 -0.44
N ALA A 102 -16.44 1.34 0.76
CA ALA A 102 -17.54 0.53 1.31
C ALA A 102 -17.28 -0.99 1.46
N ASP A 103 -16.02 -1.46 1.42
CA ASP A 103 -15.70 -2.88 1.58
C ASP A 103 -14.24 -3.08 2.05
N CYS A 104 -13.84 -4.33 2.29
CA CYS A 104 -12.47 -4.72 2.61
C CYS A 104 -12.00 -5.91 1.77
N GLY A 105 -10.69 -6.15 1.76
CA GLY A 105 -10.10 -7.30 1.08
C GLY A 105 -10.63 -8.64 1.56
N LYS A 106 -10.66 -9.62 0.65
CA LYS A 106 -10.80 -11.03 1.06
C LYS A 106 -9.63 -11.46 1.94
N PHE A 107 -9.91 -12.29 2.93
CA PHE A 107 -8.95 -12.73 3.95
C PHE A 107 -8.13 -13.94 3.46
N PHE A 108 -7.30 -13.77 2.43
CA PHE A 108 -6.59 -14.91 1.84
C PHE A 108 -5.51 -15.50 2.75
N LYS A 109 -4.87 -14.68 3.60
CA LYS A 109 -3.73 -15.11 4.42
C LYS A 109 -3.77 -14.60 5.86
N GLY A 110 -4.93 -14.17 6.33
CA GLY A 110 -5.12 -13.69 7.69
C GLY A 110 -6.52 -13.96 8.23
N THR A 111 -6.80 -13.41 9.41
CA THR A 111 -8.04 -13.62 10.16
C THR A 111 -8.93 -12.39 10.15
N ALA A 112 -10.19 -12.56 10.53
CA ALA A 112 -11.10 -11.44 10.75
C ALA A 112 -10.59 -10.47 11.83
N GLU A 113 -9.97 -10.99 12.89
CA GLU A 113 -9.32 -10.18 13.92
C GLU A 113 -8.22 -9.30 13.32
N GLN A 114 -7.37 -9.86 12.45
CA GLN A 114 -6.32 -9.09 11.79
C GLN A 114 -6.87 -8.00 10.86
N MET A 115 -7.97 -8.30 10.14
CA MET A 115 -8.65 -7.28 9.33
C MET A 115 -9.24 -6.18 10.21
N TYR A 116 -9.90 -6.54 11.32
CA TYR A 116 -10.44 -5.57 12.28
C TYR A 116 -9.35 -4.66 12.83
N GLN A 117 -8.23 -5.22 13.30
CA GLN A 117 -7.09 -4.42 13.76
C GLN A 117 -6.56 -3.50 12.66
N SER A 118 -6.40 -4.01 11.43
CA SER A 118 -5.94 -3.22 10.28
C SER A 118 -6.88 -2.06 9.95
N LEU A 119 -8.20 -2.30 9.92
CA LEU A 119 -9.20 -1.32 9.53
C LEU A 119 -9.53 -0.34 10.65
N CYS A 120 -9.88 -0.84 11.83
CA CYS A 120 -10.46 -0.05 12.91
C CYS A 120 -9.41 0.60 13.80
N VAL A 121 -8.25 -0.04 13.98
CA VAL A 121 -7.18 0.48 14.83
C VAL A 121 -6.12 1.19 14.00
N THR A 122 -5.49 0.51 13.05
CA THR A 122 -4.41 1.11 12.26
C THR A 122 -4.93 2.19 11.32
N LEU A 123 -5.78 1.85 10.35
CA LEU A 123 -6.30 2.83 9.39
C LEU A 123 -7.33 3.78 10.02
N GLY A 124 -8.14 3.29 10.96
CA GLY A 124 -9.12 4.09 11.69
C GLY A 124 -8.53 5.15 12.62
N SER A 125 -7.26 5.01 13.00
CA SER A 125 -6.55 6.04 13.78
C SER A 125 -6.05 7.23 12.95
N LEU A 126 -6.08 7.12 11.62
CA LEU A 126 -5.63 8.19 10.74
C LEU A 126 -6.55 9.42 10.83
N PRO A 127 -6.04 10.64 10.59
CA PRO A 127 -6.85 11.84 10.62
C PRO A 127 -8.07 11.73 9.70
N LYS A 128 -9.24 12.21 10.15
CA LYS A 128 -10.48 12.21 9.35
C LYS A 128 -10.37 12.79 7.93
N PRO A 129 -9.58 13.86 7.65
CA PRO A 129 -9.45 14.36 6.28
C PRO A 129 -8.57 13.49 5.36
N THR A 130 -8.07 12.34 5.82
CA THR A 130 -7.23 11.45 5.02
C THR A 130 -8.00 10.90 3.83
N ARG A 131 -7.48 11.14 2.62
CA ARG A 131 -8.02 10.59 1.39
C ARG A 131 -7.61 9.14 1.23
N VAL A 132 -8.56 8.25 0.94
CA VAL A 132 -8.30 6.83 0.73
C VAL A 132 -8.15 6.54 -0.77
N TYR A 133 -7.02 5.94 -1.15
CA TYR A 133 -6.74 5.45 -2.50
C TYR A 133 -6.58 3.93 -2.45
N CYS A 134 -7.66 3.21 -2.80
CA CYS A 134 -7.68 1.75 -2.77
C CYS A 134 -7.23 1.12 -4.10
N GLY A 135 -6.88 -0.16 -4.07
CA GLY A 135 -6.29 -0.88 -5.20
C GLY A 135 -7.23 -1.11 -6.38
N HIS A 136 -8.55 -1.13 -6.13
CA HIS A 136 -9.56 -1.44 -7.15
C HIS A 136 -10.82 -0.59 -7.01
N GLY A 137 -11.44 -0.29 -8.16
CA GLY A 137 -12.72 0.43 -8.26
C GLY A 137 -13.95 -0.47 -8.06
N TYR A 138 -14.09 -1.10 -6.90
CA TYR A 138 -15.27 -1.95 -6.60
C TYR A 138 -16.48 -1.18 -6.06
N ALA A 139 -16.40 0.15 -5.96
CA ALA A 139 -17.38 0.99 -5.29
C ALA A 139 -18.85 0.74 -5.71
N VAL A 140 -19.14 0.57 -7.00
CA VAL A 140 -20.51 0.37 -7.51
C VAL A 140 -21.09 -1.00 -7.12
N ARG A 141 -20.24 -2.01 -6.90
CA ARG A 141 -20.68 -3.35 -6.47
C ARG A 141 -20.80 -3.47 -4.95
N ASN A 142 -20.15 -2.58 -4.21
CA ASN A 142 -20.08 -2.61 -2.75
C ASN A 142 -21.23 -1.83 -2.08
N LEU A 143 -21.96 -1.03 -2.87
CA LEU A 143 -23.16 -0.28 -2.48
C LEU A 143 -24.41 -0.97 -3.04
#